data_AF-A0A1T1IEB1-F1
#
_entry.id   AF-A0A1T1IEB1-F1
#
_cell.length_a   1.000
_cell.length_b   1.000
_cell.length_c   1.000
_cell.angle_alpha   90.00
_cell.angle_beta   90.00
_cell.angle_gamma   90.00
#
_symmetry.space_group_name_H-M   'P 1'
#
loop_
_entity.id
_entity.type
_entity.pdbx_description
1 polymer ?
#
loop_
_entity_poly.entity_id
_entity_poly.type
_entity_poly.pdbx_seq_one_letter_code
_entity_poly.pdbx_strand_id
1 'polypeptide(L)'
;MPMLDQSPLPTPELQDAWAEELHAFNQVTSPDALAFRLGRTGGWISALLVAQVIDNENFEALEQARQQASAQAIRRLKVNTP
;
A
#
# COMPACT_ATOMS: atom_id res chain seq x y z
N MET A 1 10.98 -12.51 -25.42
CA MET A 1 11.43 -11.57 -24.37
C MET A 1 10.30 -11.50 -23.35
N PRO A 2 10.47 -12.01 -22.12
CA PRO A 2 9.37 -12.04 -21.15
C PRO A 2 9.03 -10.61 -20.70
N MET A 3 7.76 -10.43 -20.36
CA MET A 3 7.10 -9.19 -19.98
C MET A 3 7.88 -8.47 -18.87
N LEU A 4 8.11 -7.16 -19.05
CA LEU A 4 8.44 -6.29 -17.92
C LEU A 4 7.31 -6.47 -16.91
N ASP A 5 7.63 -7.00 -15.72
CA ASP A 5 6.85 -6.84 -14.50
C ASP A 5 6.57 -5.33 -14.34
N GLN A 6 5.45 -4.87 -14.90
CA GLN A 6 5.02 -3.48 -14.81
C GLN A 6 4.51 -3.27 -13.41
N SER A 7 5.45 -3.03 -12.49
CA SER A 7 5.12 -2.45 -11.20
C SER A 7 4.32 -1.17 -11.46
N PRO A 8 3.22 -0.92 -10.74
CA PRO A 8 2.31 0.21 -11.00
C PRO A 8 2.96 1.58 -10.73
N LEU A 9 4.24 1.60 -10.35
CA LEU A 9 5.00 2.81 -10.06
C LEU A 9 6.13 2.98 -11.08
N PRO A 10 6.29 4.20 -11.64
CA PRO A 10 7.12 4.43 -12.81
C PRO A 10 8.63 4.41 -12.53
N THR A 11 9.06 4.56 -11.27
CA THR A 11 10.49 4.57 -10.90
C THR A 11 10.80 3.54 -9.82
N PRO A 12 12.00 2.93 -9.81
CA PRO A 12 12.41 1.96 -8.79
C PRO A 12 12.32 2.54 -7.36
N GLU A 13 12.64 3.81 -7.16
CA GLU A 13 12.59 4.44 -5.84
C GLU A 13 11.15 4.49 -5.29
N LEU A 14 10.16 4.72 -6.16
CA LEU A 14 8.76 4.67 -5.78
C LEU A 14 8.32 3.24 -5.48
N GLN A 15 8.81 2.27 -6.26
CA GLN A 15 8.53 0.85 -6.03
C GLN A 15 9.06 0.38 -4.68
N ASP A 16 10.28 0.76 -4.34
CA ASP A 16 10.91 0.47 -3.04
C ASP A 16 10.12 1.15 -1.90
N ALA A 17 9.80 2.44 -2.03
CA ALA A 17 9.00 3.16 -1.05
C ALA A 17 7.61 2.51 -0.84
N TRP A 18 7.00 2.01 -1.91
CA TRP A 18 5.73 1.30 -1.83
C TRP A 18 5.86 -0.06 -1.14
N ALA A 19 6.90 -0.81 -1.45
CA ALA A 19 7.20 -2.07 -0.78
C ALA A 19 7.45 -1.85 0.73
N GLU A 20 8.10 -0.76 1.11
CA GLU A 20 8.28 -0.36 2.52
C GLU A 20 6.94 -0.06 3.20
N GLU A 21 6.06 0.74 2.57
CA GLU A 21 4.73 1.02 3.14
C GLU A 21 3.90 -0.27 3.30
N LEU A 22 3.91 -1.16 2.31
CA LEU A 22 3.27 -2.48 2.39
C LEU A 22 3.88 -3.36 3.50
N HIS A 23 5.20 -3.40 3.62
CA HIS A 23 5.86 -4.15 4.68
C HIS A 23 5.49 -3.58 6.06
N ALA A 24 5.30 -2.27 6.15
CA ALA A 24 5.02 -1.61 7.41
C ALA A 24 3.58 -1.87 7.92
N PHE A 25 2.64 -2.28 7.05
CA PHE A 25 1.36 -2.88 7.47
C PHE A 25 1.57 -4.17 8.28
N ASN A 26 2.61 -4.94 7.96
CA ASN A 26 2.94 -6.16 8.70
C ASN A 26 3.53 -5.91 10.08
N GLN A 27 3.95 -4.68 10.38
CA GLN A 27 4.53 -4.33 11.68
C GLN A 27 3.51 -3.66 12.62
N VAL A 28 2.27 -3.49 12.18
CA VAL A 28 1.24 -2.85 12.99
C VAL A 28 0.82 -3.75 14.14
N THR A 29 0.80 -3.18 15.35
CA THR A 29 0.49 -3.88 16.61
C THR A 29 -0.82 -3.42 17.26
N SER A 30 -1.45 -2.34 16.76
CA SER A 30 -2.73 -1.84 17.28
C SER A 30 -3.70 -1.41 16.17
N PRO A 31 -5.02 -1.45 16.42
CA PRO A 31 -6.03 -0.93 15.48
C PRO A 31 -5.83 0.54 15.13
N ASP A 32 -5.41 1.38 16.09
CA ASP A 32 -5.19 2.82 15.85
C ASP A 32 -4.00 3.06 14.92
N ALA A 33 -2.90 2.33 15.11
CA ALA A 33 -1.75 2.39 14.21
C ALA A 33 -2.11 1.90 12.80
N LEU A 34 -3.02 0.92 12.69
CA LEU A 34 -3.54 0.48 11.39
C LEU A 34 -4.34 1.59 10.72
N ALA A 35 -5.27 2.23 11.44
CA ALA A 35 -6.10 3.31 10.90
C ALA A 35 -5.24 4.49 10.42
N PHE A 36 -4.23 4.88 11.21
CA PHE A 36 -3.28 5.91 10.83
C PHE A 36 -2.52 5.56 9.55
N ARG A 37 -2.01 4.32 9.44
CA ARG A 37 -1.33 3.85 8.22
C ARG A 37 -2.23 3.82 7.01
N LEU A 38 -3.49 3.40 7.16
CA LEU A 38 -4.45 3.38 6.07
C LEU A 38 -4.67 4.77 5.49
N GLY A 39 -4.85 5.76 6.37
CA GLY A 39 -5.01 7.16 5.96
C GLY A 39 -3.77 7.72 5.29
N ARG A 40 -2.58 7.53 5.90
CA ARG A 40 -1.30 7.98 5.32
C ARG A 40 -1.06 7.38 3.93
N THR A 41 -1.19 6.07 3.80
CA THR A 41 -0.91 5.35 2.56
C THR A 41 -1.90 5.73 1.46
N GLY A 42 -3.19 5.83 1.79
CA GLY A 42 -4.21 6.29 0.83
C GLY A 42 -3.99 7.75 0.38
N GLY A 43 -3.58 8.62 1.30
CA GLY A 43 -3.20 10.00 0.99
C GLY A 43 -2.00 10.08 0.05
N TRP A 44 -1.00 9.22 0.24
CA TRP A 44 0.17 9.15 -0.63
C TRP A 44 -0.18 8.69 -2.06
N ILE A 45 -0.94 7.60 -2.22
CA ILE A 45 -1.39 7.13 -3.55
C ILE A 45 -2.23 8.22 -4.25
N SER A 46 -3.13 8.88 -3.51
CA SER A 46 -3.93 9.99 -4.04
C SER A 46 -3.07 11.16 -4.49
N ALA A 47 -2.00 11.49 -3.75
CA ALA A 47 -1.06 12.55 -4.12
C ALA A 47 -0.31 12.22 -5.41
N LEU A 48 0.09 10.96 -5.62
CA LEU A 48 0.74 10.52 -6.86
C LEU A 48 -0.18 10.67 -8.07
N LEU A 49 -1.47 10.33 -7.92
CA LEU A 49 -2.48 10.50 -8.97
C LEU A 49 -2.70 11.99 -9.29
N VAL A 50 -2.88 12.83 -8.27
CA VAL A 50 -3.08 14.28 -8.46
C VAL A 50 -1.86 14.94 -9.10
N ALA A 51 -0.65 14.48 -8.75
CA ALA A 51 0.59 14.93 -9.35
C ALA A 51 0.84 14.34 -10.76
N GLN A 52 -0.07 13.51 -11.28
CA GLN A 52 0.04 12.84 -12.59
C GLN A 52 1.29 11.96 -12.73
N VAL A 53 1.81 11.45 -11.61
CA VAL A 53 2.92 10.48 -11.59
C VAL A 53 2.43 9.10 -11.99
N ILE A 54 1.19 8.78 -11.64
CA ILE A 54 0.48 7.55 -11.99
C ILE A 54 -0.85 7.90 -12.66
N ASP A 55 -1.38 6.97 -13.46
CA ASP A 55 -2.73 7.04 -14.02
C ASP A 55 -3.76 6.35 -13.11
N ASN A 56 -5.03 6.35 -13.55
CA ASN A 56 -6.12 5.74 -12.80
C ASN A 56 -5.96 4.21 -12.66
N GLU A 57 -5.42 3.53 -13.67
CA GLU A 57 -5.23 2.08 -13.62
C GLU A 57 -4.19 1.71 -12.55
N ASN A 58 -3.07 2.42 -12.52
CA ASN A 58 -2.03 2.24 -11.50
C ASN A 58 -2.52 2.65 -10.11
N PHE A 59 -3.35 3.69 -10.01
CA PHE A 59 -4.01 4.07 -8.76
C PHE A 59 -4.87 2.92 -8.21
N GLU A 60 -5.72 2.32 -9.04
CA GLU A 60 -6.57 1.20 -8.64
C GLU A 60 -5.76 -0.03 -8.20
N ALA A 61 -4.67 -0.35 -8.92
CA ALA A 61 -3.77 -1.43 -8.56
C ALA A 61 -3.10 -1.21 -7.18
N LEU A 62 -2.63 0.01 -6.91
CA LEU A 62 -2.04 0.37 -5.62
C LEU A 62 -3.07 0.34 -4.49
N GLU A 63 -4.28 0.84 -4.73
CA GLU A 63 -5.38 0.77 -3.75
C GLU A 63 -5.77 -0.68 -3.44
N GLN A 64 -5.82 -1.55 -4.45
CA GLN A 64 -6.10 -2.97 -4.24
C GLN A 64 -5.01 -3.64 -3.38
N ALA A 65 -3.74 -3.37 -3.66
CA ALA A 65 -2.62 -3.88 -2.85
C ALA A 65 -2.69 -3.36 -1.41
N ARG A 66 -3.03 -2.07 -1.20
CA ARG A 66 -3.26 -1.48 0.12
C ARG A 66 -4.37 -2.20 0.87
N GLN A 67 -5.50 -2.46 0.20
CA GLN A 67 -6.64 -3.15 0.80
C GLN A 67 -6.28 -4.58 1.21
N GLN A 68 -5.53 -5.31 0.38
CA GLN A 68 -5.06 -6.66 0.72
C GLN A 68 -4.14 -6.65 1.95
N ALA A 69 -3.16 -5.75 2.00
CA ALA A 69 -2.26 -5.61 3.14
C ALA A 69 -3.03 -5.24 4.42
N SER A 70 -4.02 -4.35 4.31
CA SER A 70 -4.89 -3.98 5.42
C SER A 70 -5.70 -5.16 5.95
N ALA A 71 -6.27 -5.97 5.06
CA ALA A 71 -7.07 -7.13 5.44
C ALA A 71 -6.22 -8.17 6.17
N GLN A 72 -4.97 -8.36 5.72
CA GLN A 72 -4.01 -9.23 6.40
C GLN A 72 -3.65 -8.70 7.80
N ALA A 73 -3.37 -7.40 7.93
CA ALA A 73 -3.08 -6.76 9.21
C ALA A 73 -4.28 -6.89 10.19
N ILE A 74 -5.51 -6.65 9.72
CA ILE A 74 -6.74 -6.82 10.53
C ILE A 74 -6.86 -8.26 11.02
N ARG A 75 -6.66 -9.25 10.15
CA ARG A 75 -6.75 -10.67 10.52
C ARG A 75 -5.73 -11.01 11.61
N ARG A 76 -4.49 -10.54 11.47
CA ARG A 76 -3.42 -10.75 12.46
C ARG A 76 -3.74 -10.10 13.80
N LEU A 77 -4.21 -8.86 13.80
CA LEU A 77 -4.60 -8.16 15.02
C LEU A 77 -5.75 -8.87 15.74
N LYS A 78 -6.76 -9.37 14.99
CA LYS A 78 -7.88 -10.13 15.55
C LYS A 78 -7.44 -11.45 16.20
N VAL A 79 -6.48 -12.17 15.60
CA VAL A 79 -5.95 -13.43 16.15
C VAL A 79 -5.10 -13.20 17.40
N ASN A 80 -4.46 -12.03 17.52
CA ASN A 80 -3.61 -11.69 18.66
C ASN A 80 -4.33 -10.93 19.79
N THR A 81 -5.65 -10.77 19.70
CA THR A 81 -6.48 -10.29 20.83
C THR A 81 -6.85 -11.49 21.70
N PRO A 82 -6.40 -11.57 22.97
CA PRO A 82 -6.76 -12.64 23.90
C PRO A 82 -8.25 -12.61 24.28
#